data_AF-A0AAN9PKD8-F1
#
_entry.id   AF-A0AAN9PKD8-F1
#
_cell.length_a   1.000
_cell.length_b   1.000
_cell.length_c   1.000
_cell.angle_alpha   90.00
_cell.angle_beta   90.00
_cell.angle_gamma   90.00
#
_symmetry.space_group_name_H-M   'P 1'
#
loop_
_entity.id
_entity.type
_entity.pdbx_description
1 polymer ?
#
loop_
_entity_poly.entity_id
_entity_poly.type
_entity_poly.pdbx_seq_one_letter_code
_entity_poly.pdbx_strand_id
1 'polypeptide(L)'
;MAGFSPFSVPSAGVCARRPLFPLVNRFSARRTFVYVWLWPAVVCIVVLGLRRRLLGVKCWVTLNEPGFLVFLTYRQGKYPPCRCSSKFGNCSEGDSDKEPFVAAHNMILSHSAAVDIYRNKYQIEQRAQIDIVLHIDWFEPLSNSTADKLATKRAQAFTTNWILDPILFGKYPKEMEMVLETNLPEFSSKDKAKPKRGVDFIGLNHHASHYVRYCISSVCESVLGVSATEGSYQLTTLKIGVPIGELVNGNSSVIVTKFDDFIQLPIDLQWAIANQLELRTELPDHGK
;
A
#
# COMPACT_ATOMS: atom_id res chain seq x y z
N MET A 1 -6.47 -33.29 -29.56
CA MET A 1 -5.99 -33.69 -28.23
C MET A 1 -4.52 -33.33 -28.14
N ALA A 2 -4.21 -32.28 -27.38
CA ALA A 2 -2.84 -31.96 -26.96
C ALA A 2 -2.99 -31.39 -25.54
N GLY A 3 -2.55 -32.17 -24.55
CA GLY A 3 -2.72 -31.86 -23.13
C GLY A 3 -1.76 -30.77 -22.68
N PHE A 4 -2.30 -29.76 -22.00
CA PHE A 4 -1.49 -28.84 -21.20
C PHE A 4 -1.18 -29.53 -19.87
N SER A 5 0.10 -29.78 -19.61
CA SER A 5 0.58 -30.12 -18.26
C SER A 5 0.45 -28.88 -17.36
N PRO A 6 -0.06 -29.02 -16.12
CA PRO A 6 -0.09 -27.91 -15.18
C PRO A 6 1.33 -27.60 -14.70
N PHE A 7 1.68 -26.31 -14.75
CA PHE A 7 2.88 -25.77 -14.10
C PHE A 7 2.84 -26.13 -12.60
N SER A 8 3.87 -26.84 -12.15
CA SER A 8 4.09 -27.22 -10.77
C SER A 8 4.46 -25.98 -9.96
N VAL A 9 3.69 -25.69 -8.91
CA VAL A 9 4.03 -24.70 -7.89
C VAL A 9 5.26 -25.22 -7.13
N PRO A 10 6.37 -24.46 -7.00
CA PRO A 10 7.47 -24.89 -6.15
C PRO A 10 7.00 -24.92 -4.69
N SER A 11 7.15 -26.09 -4.06
CA SER A 11 7.00 -26.31 -2.63
C SER A 11 7.80 -25.30 -1.82
N ALA A 12 7.23 -24.84 -0.70
CA ALA A 12 7.87 -24.00 0.31
C ALA A 12 9.25 -24.58 0.72
N GLY A 13 10.31 -24.03 0.13
CA GLY A 13 11.70 -24.44 0.34
C GLY A 13 12.53 -23.24 0.76
N VAL A 14 13.00 -23.28 2.01
CA VAL A 14 14.13 -22.56 2.62
C VAL A 14 14.53 -21.23 1.96
N CYS A 15 14.27 -20.11 2.66
CA CYS A 15 14.78 -18.78 2.33
C CYS A 15 16.30 -18.82 2.10
N ALA A 16 16.71 -18.73 0.84
CA ALA A 16 18.12 -18.64 0.48
C ALA A 16 18.68 -17.27 0.89
N ARG A 17 19.72 -17.28 1.74
CA ARG A 17 20.50 -16.09 2.13
C ARG A 17 21.37 -15.57 0.98
N ARG A 18 20.77 -15.04 -0.09
CA ARG A 18 21.52 -14.27 -1.08
C ARG A 18 20.87 -12.90 -1.26
N PRO A 19 21.52 -11.81 -0.81
CA PRO A 19 21.08 -10.48 -1.18
C PRO A 19 21.22 -10.34 -2.70
N LEU A 20 20.14 -9.92 -3.36
CA LEU A 20 20.29 -9.16 -4.60
C LEU A 20 21.02 -7.88 -4.19
N PHE A 21 22.30 -7.80 -4.58
CA PHE A 21 23.27 -6.70 -4.34
C PHE A 21 24.05 -6.74 -3.00
N PRO A 22 25.36 -7.09 -3.03
CA PRO A 22 26.26 -6.95 -1.90
C PRO A 22 26.94 -5.58 -1.95
N LEU A 23 26.65 -4.67 -1.01
CA LEU A 23 27.52 -3.61 -0.47
C LEU A 23 26.66 -2.48 0.13
N VAL A 24 26.23 -2.64 1.38
CA VAL A 24 25.80 -1.51 2.21
C VAL A 24 26.28 -1.71 3.64
N ASN A 25 27.57 -1.53 3.86
CA ASN A 25 28.10 -1.28 5.19
C ASN A 25 28.63 0.15 5.23
N ARG A 26 28.02 0.97 6.10
CA ARG A 26 28.35 2.37 6.46
C ARG A 26 27.93 3.48 5.50
N PHE A 27 26.62 3.72 5.32
CA PHE A 27 26.08 5.06 5.04
C PHE A 27 24.66 5.20 5.62
N SER A 28 24.33 6.36 6.20
CA SER A 28 23.07 6.69 6.88
C SER A 28 21.83 6.08 6.20
N ALA A 29 21.17 5.13 6.88
CA ALA A 29 20.11 4.27 6.35
C ALA A 29 18.94 5.01 5.65
N ARG A 30 18.59 6.23 6.10
CA ARG A 30 17.54 7.06 5.47
C ARG A 30 17.86 7.47 4.04
N ARG A 31 19.14 7.78 3.73
CA ARG A 31 19.53 8.21 2.38
C ARG A 31 19.69 6.99 1.47
N THR A 32 20.32 5.93 1.97
CA THR A 32 20.64 4.74 1.16
C THR A 32 19.39 4.01 0.64
N PHE A 33 18.36 3.83 1.46
CA PHE A 33 17.14 3.14 1.02
C PHE A 33 16.37 3.93 -0.05
N VAL A 34 16.26 5.25 0.12
CA VAL A 34 15.66 6.15 -0.88
C VAL A 34 16.44 6.09 -2.19
N TYR A 35 17.78 6.09 -2.15
CA TYR A 35 18.60 5.91 -3.36
C TYR A 35 18.45 4.51 -4.01
N VAL A 36 18.32 3.43 -3.23
CA VAL A 36 18.17 2.05 -3.74
C VAL A 36 16.84 1.84 -4.45
N TRP A 37 15.76 2.53 -4.08
CA TRP A 37 14.48 2.48 -4.83
C TRP A 37 14.37 3.54 -5.92
N LEU A 38 15.00 4.72 -5.71
CA LEU A 38 15.13 5.72 -6.76
C LEU A 38 15.97 5.21 -7.92
N TRP A 39 17.02 4.41 -7.69
CA TRP A 39 17.89 3.94 -8.76
C TRP A 39 17.13 3.09 -9.79
N PRO A 40 16.39 2.02 -9.45
CA PRO A 40 15.63 1.25 -10.43
C PRO A 40 14.50 2.04 -11.09
N ALA A 41 13.75 2.86 -10.34
CA ALA A 41 12.64 3.63 -10.92
C ALA A 41 13.15 4.76 -11.85
N VAL A 42 14.16 5.51 -11.42
CA VAL A 42 14.81 6.52 -12.25
C VAL A 42 15.56 5.87 -13.40
N VAL A 43 16.23 4.74 -13.22
CA VAL A 43 16.88 4.00 -14.32
C VAL A 43 15.84 3.46 -15.29
N CYS A 44 14.68 2.94 -14.88
CA CYS A 44 13.63 2.54 -15.81
C CYS A 44 13.07 3.74 -16.58
N ILE A 45 12.74 4.85 -15.91
CA ILE A 45 12.23 6.07 -16.55
C ILE A 45 13.29 6.69 -17.48
N VAL A 46 14.57 6.68 -17.08
CA VAL A 46 15.70 7.22 -17.85
C VAL A 46 16.07 6.29 -19.00
N VAL A 47 16.20 4.98 -18.80
CA VAL A 47 16.63 4.03 -19.83
C VAL A 47 15.52 3.75 -20.83
N LEU A 48 14.26 3.65 -20.41
CA LEU A 48 13.12 3.50 -21.32
C LEU A 48 12.72 4.85 -21.93
N GLY A 49 12.88 5.95 -21.19
CA GLY A 49 12.59 7.30 -21.68
C GLY A 49 13.62 7.89 -22.64
N LEU A 50 14.92 7.56 -22.49
CA LEU A 50 15.98 8.05 -23.37
C LEU A 50 16.12 7.23 -24.66
N ARG A 51 15.53 6.02 -24.74
CA ARG A 51 15.39 5.31 -26.02
C ARG A 51 14.28 5.97 -26.83
N ARG A 52 14.64 7.07 -27.50
CA ARG A 52 13.86 7.96 -28.36
C ARG A 52 13.04 7.32 -29.51
N ARG A 53 12.77 6.02 -29.49
CA ARG A 53 11.97 5.35 -30.52
C ARG A 53 11.31 4.03 -30.13
N LEU A 54 11.39 3.57 -28.88
CA LEU A 54 10.81 2.29 -28.50
C LEU A 54 10.04 2.41 -27.18
N LEU A 55 8.71 2.32 -27.32
CA LEU A 55 7.66 2.17 -26.31
C LEU A 55 7.00 3.49 -25.88
N GLY A 56 5.88 3.81 -26.53
CA GLY A 56 4.93 4.84 -26.14
C GLY A 56 4.15 4.47 -24.87
N VAL A 57 4.87 4.28 -23.76
CA VAL A 57 4.29 4.03 -22.44
C VAL A 57 3.40 5.22 -22.07
N LYS A 58 2.14 4.94 -21.72
CA LYS A 58 1.13 5.95 -21.38
C LYS A 58 0.87 6.07 -19.89
N CYS A 59 1.18 5.03 -19.14
CA CYS A 59 1.03 4.98 -17.69
C CYS A 59 2.25 4.33 -17.06
N TRP A 60 2.81 4.99 -16.06
CA TRP A 60 3.88 4.49 -15.22
C TRP A 60 3.34 4.21 -13.82
N VAL A 61 3.70 3.05 -13.28
CA VAL A 61 3.47 2.71 -11.87
C VAL A 61 4.81 2.68 -11.17
N THR A 62 4.93 3.48 -10.11
CA THR A 62 6.15 3.60 -9.30
C THR A 62 6.37 2.39 -8.41
N LEU A 63 5.35 1.99 -7.64
CA LEU A 63 5.36 0.88 -6.70
C LEU A 63 4.01 0.14 -6.79
N ASN A 64 4.06 -1.18 -6.61
CA ASN A 64 2.89 -2.04 -6.48
C ASN A 64 2.75 -2.50 -5.03
N GLU A 65 1.63 -2.16 -4.40
CA GLU A 65 1.22 -2.63 -3.07
C GLU A 65 2.27 -2.42 -1.95
N PRO A 66 2.83 -1.20 -1.77
CA PRO A 66 3.88 -0.96 -0.78
C PRO A 66 3.48 -1.37 0.65
N GLY A 67 2.24 -1.09 1.08
CA GLY A 67 1.74 -1.46 2.42
C GLY A 67 1.71 -2.98 2.65
N PHE A 68 1.25 -3.74 1.66
CA PHE A 68 1.23 -5.20 1.72
C PHE A 68 2.64 -5.80 1.62
N LEU A 69 3.50 -5.20 0.79
CA LEU A 69 4.89 -5.62 0.65
C LEU A 69 5.67 -5.44 1.96
N VAL A 70 5.54 -4.32 2.66
CA VAL A 70 6.23 -4.12 3.97
C VAL A 70 5.75 -5.11 5.03
N PHE A 71 4.46 -5.48 4.99
CA PHE A 71 3.92 -6.50 5.85
C PHE A 71 4.58 -7.88 5.59
N LEU A 72 4.70 -8.30 4.34
CA LEU A 72 5.33 -9.60 4.02
C LEU A 72 6.84 -9.63 4.28
N THR A 73 7.52 -8.49 4.21
CA THR A 73 8.99 -8.40 4.22
C THR A 73 9.59 -8.07 5.59
N TYR A 74 8.96 -7.17 6.36
CA TYR A 74 9.47 -6.66 7.65
C TYR A 74 8.58 -7.03 8.85
N ARG A 75 7.38 -7.57 8.60
CA ARG A 75 6.47 -8.04 9.64
C ARG A 75 6.44 -9.56 9.74
N GLN A 76 6.02 -10.25 8.68
CA GLN A 76 6.00 -11.72 8.65
C GLN A 76 7.34 -12.33 8.24
N GLY A 77 8.21 -11.53 7.61
CA GLY A 77 9.51 -11.97 7.10
C GLY A 77 9.42 -13.14 6.10
N LYS A 78 8.29 -13.28 5.40
CA LYS A 78 8.09 -14.30 4.37
C LYS A 78 8.85 -13.98 3.10
N TYR A 79 8.97 -12.69 2.77
CA TYR A 79 9.63 -12.20 1.55
C TYR A 79 10.95 -11.48 1.90
N PRO A 80 11.94 -11.44 0.99
CA PRO A 80 13.20 -10.73 1.21
C PRO A 80 12.99 -9.26 1.64
N PRO A 81 13.73 -8.76 2.65
CA PRO A 81 14.92 -9.36 3.27
C PRO A 81 14.63 -10.36 4.41
N CYS A 82 13.39 -10.82 4.56
CA CYS A 82 12.97 -11.83 5.54
C CYS A 82 13.24 -11.40 6.99
N ARG A 83 12.85 -10.16 7.33
CA ARG A 83 13.06 -9.61 8.67
C ARG A 83 11.76 -9.64 9.46
N CYS A 84 11.83 -10.11 10.68
CA CYS A 84 10.71 -10.11 11.61
C CYS A 84 11.16 -10.31 13.06
N SER A 85 10.34 -9.87 14.00
CA SER A 85 10.48 -10.25 15.40
C SER A 85 9.96 -11.66 15.63
N SER A 86 10.52 -12.36 16.62
CA SER A 86 10.21 -13.76 16.93
C SER A 86 8.71 -14.05 17.14
N LYS A 87 7.94 -13.06 17.59
CA LYS A 87 6.49 -13.15 17.78
C LYS A 87 5.67 -13.26 16.48
N PHE A 88 6.26 -12.92 15.33
CA PHE A 88 5.58 -12.93 14.02
C PHE A 88 6.09 -13.99 13.05
N GLY A 89 7.29 -14.51 13.28
CA GLY A 89 7.89 -15.50 12.40
C GLY A 89 9.28 -15.93 12.90
N ASN A 90 9.86 -16.90 12.19
CA ASN A 90 11.17 -17.47 12.52
C ASN A 90 12.31 -16.78 11.74
N CYS A 91 12.41 -15.46 11.88
CA CYS A 91 13.48 -14.68 11.24
C CYS A 91 14.73 -14.63 12.12
N SER A 92 15.90 -14.54 11.52
CA SER A 92 17.17 -14.43 12.26
C SER A 92 17.37 -13.05 12.90
N GLU A 93 16.71 -12.02 12.36
CA GLU A 93 16.81 -10.63 12.81
C GLU A 93 15.59 -9.83 12.30
N GLY A 94 15.33 -8.70 12.95
CA GLY A 94 14.24 -7.79 12.56
C GLY A 94 13.52 -7.20 13.77
N ASP A 95 13.06 -5.96 13.60
CA ASP A 95 12.13 -5.31 14.52
C ASP A 95 10.81 -5.04 13.81
N SER A 96 9.87 -5.96 13.96
CA SER A 96 8.55 -5.88 13.34
C SER A 96 7.71 -4.73 13.87
N ASP A 97 8.02 -4.16 15.03
CA ASP A 97 7.29 -3.04 15.60
C ASP A 97 7.79 -1.68 15.06
N LYS A 98 8.93 -1.65 14.33
CA LYS A 98 9.52 -0.42 13.78
C LYS A 98 9.83 -0.47 12.28
N GLU A 99 10.43 -1.56 11.82
CA GLU A 99 10.93 -1.67 10.44
C GLU A 99 9.85 -1.50 9.37
N PRO A 100 8.61 -2.02 9.53
CA PRO A 100 7.55 -1.77 8.56
C PRO A 100 7.25 -0.27 8.36
N PHE A 101 7.23 0.51 9.45
CA PHE A 101 6.99 1.96 9.43
C PHE A 101 8.11 2.73 8.74
N VAL A 102 9.36 2.36 9.02
CA VAL A 102 10.52 2.96 8.36
C VAL A 102 10.56 2.61 6.87
N ALA A 103 10.29 1.36 6.51
CA ALA A 103 10.28 0.90 5.12
C ALA A 103 9.18 1.60 4.32
N ALA A 104 7.94 1.62 4.83
CA ALA A 104 6.80 2.27 4.19
C ALA A 104 7.04 3.77 4.01
N HIS A 105 7.58 4.45 5.03
CA HIS A 105 7.92 5.87 4.94
C HIS A 105 8.90 6.14 3.81
N ASN A 106 9.97 5.36 3.69
CA ASN A 106 10.92 5.54 2.61
C ASN A 106 10.34 5.18 1.23
N MET A 107 9.42 4.21 1.15
CA MET A 107 8.69 3.89 -0.08
C MET A 107 7.83 5.07 -0.54
N ILE A 108 7.08 5.70 0.38
CA ILE A 108 6.31 6.92 0.11
C ILE A 108 7.23 8.04 -0.40
N LEU A 109 8.34 8.30 0.29
CA LEU A 109 9.30 9.34 -0.13
C LEU A 109 9.91 9.04 -1.51
N SER A 110 10.19 7.77 -1.80
CA SER A 110 10.74 7.33 -3.09
C SER A 110 9.73 7.51 -4.22
N HIS A 111 8.46 7.14 -3.98
CA HIS A 111 7.36 7.42 -4.90
C HIS A 111 7.26 8.92 -5.18
N SER A 112 7.16 9.77 -4.16
CA SER A 112 7.00 11.22 -4.37
C SER A 112 8.20 11.83 -5.11
N ALA A 113 9.42 11.36 -4.82
CA ALA A 113 10.62 11.81 -5.52
C ALA A 113 10.67 11.35 -6.98
N ALA A 114 10.24 10.12 -7.28
CA ALA A 114 10.15 9.62 -8.66
C ALA A 114 9.10 10.41 -9.48
N VAL A 115 7.92 10.65 -8.90
CA VAL A 115 6.86 11.47 -9.50
C VAL A 115 7.36 12.89 -9.75
N ASP A 116 8.02 13.52 -8.77
CA ASP A 116 8.59 14.87 -8.93
C ASP A 116 9.63 14.94 -10.06
N ILE A 117 10.53 13.95 -10.14
CA ILE A 117 11.53 13.86 -11.20
C ILE A 117 10.84 13.70 -12.57
N TYR A 118 9.87 12.79 -12.66
CA TYR A 118 9.13 12.54 -13.89
C TYR A 118 8.40 13.78 -14.38
N ARG A 119 7.63 14.41 -13.50
CA ARG A 119 6.88 15.64 -13.80
C ARG A 119 7.78 16.78 -14.27
N ASN A 120 8.96 16.91 -13.67
CA ASN A 120 9.86 18.03 -13.97
C ASN A 120 10.78 17.78 -15.17
N LYS A 121 11.12 16.53 -15.50
CA LYS A 121 12.11 16.22 -16.54
C LYS A 121 11.56 15.51 -17.77
N TYR A 122 10.48 14.73 -17.62
CA TYR A 122 10.06 13.78 -18.64
C TYR A 122 8.62 13.95 -19.10
N GLN A 123 7.73 14.52 -18.28
CA GLN A 123 6.30 14.66 -18.58
C GLN A 123 6.02 15.41 -19.90
N ILE A 124 6.76 16.48 -20.19
CA ILE A 124 6.54 17.30 -21.39
C ILE A 124 6.79 16.47 -22.65
N GLU A 125 7.86 15.68 -22.66
CA GLU A 125 8.27 14.87 -23.80
C GLU A 125 7.45 13.58 -23.91
N GLN A 126 7.27 12.86 -22.80
CA GLN A 126 6.65 11.53 -22.80
C GLN A 126 5.12 11.59 -22.75
N ARG A 127 4.55 12.62 -22.12
CA ARG A 127 3.11 12.81 -21.92
C ARG A 127 2.39 11.61 -21.31
N ALA A 128 3.11 10.74 -20.61
CA ALA A 128 2.54 9.61 -19.87
C ALA A 128 2.11 10.06 -18.47
N GLN A 129 1.12 9.40 -17.88
CA GLN A 129 0.76 9.56 -16.48
C GLN A 129 1.69 8.74 -15.58
N ILE A 130 1.91 9.16 -14.34
CA ILE A 130 2.70 8.40 -13.37
C ILE A 130 2.02 8.38 -12.02
N ASP A 131 1.86 7.20 -11.42
CA ASP A 131 1.37 7.11 -10.06
C ASP A 131 1.71 5.78 -9.37
N ILE A 132 0.91 5.37 -8.37
CA ILE A 132 1.09 4.17 -7.55
C ILE A 132 -0.10 3.20 -7.66
N VAL A 133 0.14 1.92 -7.38
CA VAL A 133 -0.89 0.89 -7.20
C VAL A 133 -0.90 0.45 -5.75
N LEU A 134 -2.07 0.44 -5.12
CA LEU A 134 -2.27 0.10 -3.71
C LEU A 134 -3.02 -1.23 -3.56
N HIS A 135 -2.64 -2.00 -2.55
CA HIS A 135 -3.47 -3.09 -2.04
C HIS A 135 -4.60 -2.48 -1.22
N ILE A 136 -5.83 -2.94 -1.44
CA ILE A 136 -6.99 -2.54 -0.66
C ILE A 136 -7.79 -3.76 -0.23
N ASP A 137 -8.24 -3.70 1.02
CA ASP A 137 -9.30 -4.57 1.53
C ASP A 137 -10.49 -3.71 1.91
N TRP A 138 -11.69 -4.25 1.75
CA TRP A 138 -12.92 -3.59 2.22
C TRP A 138 -13.22 -4.01 3.66
N PHE A 139 -13.56 -3.05 4.52
CA PHE A 139 -13.81 -3.30 5.93
C PHE A 139 -15.20 -2.84 6.36
N GLU A 140 -15.99 -3.77 6.89
CA GLU A 140 -17.29 -3.48 7.50
C GLU A 140 -17.22 -3.67 9.02
N PRO A 141 -17.89 -2.88 9.86
CA PRO A 141 -17.96 -3.18 11.27
C PRO A 141 -18.81 -4.44 11.52
N LEU A 142 -18.33 -5.33 12.40
CA LEU A 142 -19.03 -6.57 12.73
C LEU A 142 -20.39 -6.27 13.39
N SER A 143 -20.44 -5.28 14.28
CA SER A 143 -21.66 -4.78 14.91
C SER A 143 -21.81 -3.26 14.77
N ASN A 144 -23.00 -2.74 15.11
CA ASN A 144 -23.25 -1.30 15.13
C ASN A 144 -22.60 -0.55 16.31
N SER A 145 -21.84 -1.25 17.16
CA SER A 145 -21.18 -0.66 18.32
C SER A 145 -20.15 0.39 17.89
N THR A 146 -19.99 1.43 18.71
CA THR A 146 -18.95 2.44 18.50
C THR A 146 -17.56 1.83 18.49
N ALA A 147 -17.34 0.78 19.29
CA ALA A 147 -16.08 0.07 19.37
C ALA A 147 -15.68 -0.57 18.02
N ASP A 148 -16.60 -1.32 17.39
CA ASP A 148 -16.34 -1.96 16.10
C ASP A 148 -16.17 -0.92 15.00
N LYS A 149 -16.97 0.16 14.98
CA LYS A 149 -16.81 1.26 14.02
C LYS A 149 -15.43 1.92 14.12
N LEU A 150 -14.93 2.14 15.34
CA LEU A 150 -13.57 2.67 15.55
C LEU A 150 -12.50 1.66 15.16
N ALA A 151 -12.73 0.36 15.39
CA ALA A 151 -11.83 -0.70 14.93
C ALA A 151 -11.75 -0.77 13.41
N THR A 152 -12.89 -0.64 12.70
CA THR A 152 -12.95 -0.56 11.24
C THR A 152 -12.13 0.61 10.70
N LYS A 153 -12.23 1.79 11.32
CA LYS A 153 -11.38 2.95 10.95
C LYS A 153 -9.89 2.66 11.11
N ARG A 154 -9.50 1.98 12.20
CA ARG A 154 -8.10 1.56 12.40
C ARG A 154 -7.68 0.51 11.37
N ALA A 155 -8.54 -0.45 11.02
CA ALA A 155 -8.25 -1.42 9.97
C ALA A 155 -7.99 -0.77 8.62
N GLN A 156 -8.85 0.17 8.23
CA GLN A 156 -8.65 0.97 7.03
C GLN A 156 -7.34 1.78 7.08
N ALA A 157 -7.06 2.39 8.24
CA ALA A 157 -5.87 3.21 8.45
C ALA A 157 -4.57 2.40 8.31
N PHE A 158 -4.49 1.24 8.95
CA PHE A 158 -3.29 0.39 8.98
C PHE A 158 -3.12 -0.49 7.73
N THR A 159 -4.10 -0.52 6.83
CA THR A 159 -4.04 -1.27 5.57
C THR A 159 -3.80 -0.35 4.38
N THR A 160 -4.76 0.53 4.07
CA THR A 160 -4.77 1.33 2.83
C THR A 160 -4.30 2.75 3.08
N ASN A 161 -4.89 3.43 4.06
CA ASN A 161 -4.70 4.88 4.22
C ASN A 161 -3.28 5.21 4.71
N TRP A 162 -2.59 4.26 5.33
CA TRP A 162 -1.18 4.37 5.72
C TRP A 162 -0.30 4.85 4.56
N ILE A 163 -0.59 4.42 3.32
CA ILE A 163 0.14 4.85 2.13
C ILE A 163 -0.61 5.94 1.36
N LEU A 164 -1.94 5.84 1.28
CA LEU A 164 -2.75 6.76 0.47
C LEU A 164 -2.78 8.19 1.05
N ASP A 165 -2.96 8.34 2.36
CA ASP A 165 -3.07 9.66 2.99
C ASP A 165 -1.77 10.48 2.85
N PRO A 166 -0.56 9.91 3.00
CA PRO A 166 0.66 10.62 2.69
C PRO A 166 0.78 11.09 1.24
N ILE A 167 0.26 10.31 0.29
CA ILE A 167 0.31 10.64 -1.14
C ILE A 167 -0.68 11.77 -1.48
N LEU A 168 -1.88 11.75 -0.90
CA LEU A 168 -2.92 12.75 -1.15
C LEU A 168 -2.75 14.03 -0.31
N PHE A 169 -2.37 13.88 0.95
CA PHE A 169 -2.43 14.95 1.96
C PHE A 169 -1.10 15.25 2.64
N GLY A 170 -0.07 14.41 2.45
CA GLY A 170 1.25 14.62 3.03
C GLY A 170 1.33 14.33 4.53
N LYS A 171 0.35 13.61 5.07
CA LYS A 171 0.26 13.22 6.48
C LYS A 171 -0.21 11.78 6.60
N TYR A 172 0.14 11.15 7.71
CA TYR A 172 -0.40 9.83 8.03
C TYR A 172 -1.85 9.92 8.53
N PRO A 173 -2.60 8.81 8.51
CA PRO A 173 -3.94 8.75 9.10
C PRO A 173 -3.89 9.04 10.60
N LYS A 174 -4.89 9.78 11.10
CA LYS A 174 -4.98 10.16 12.53
C LYS A 174 -5.00 8.93 13.44
N GLU A 175 -5.67 7.87 13.01
CA GLU A 175 -5.74 6.58 13.70
C GLU A 175 -4.35 5.99 13.94
N MET A 176 -3.44 6.09 12.98
CA MET A 176 -2.06 5.62 13.13
C MET A 176 -1.27 6.51 14.08
N GLU A 177 -1.41 7.84 13.94
CA GLU A 177 -0.73 8.80 14.82
C GLU A 177 -1.11 8.57 16.29
N MET A 178 -2.39 8.34 16.58
CA MET A 178 -2.88 8.07 17.93
C MET A 178 -2.38 6.75 18.53
N VAL A 179 -2.16 5.73 17.69
CA VAL A 179 -1.79 4.37 18.15
C VAL A 179 -0.27 4.18 18.22
N LEU A 180 0.47 4.77 17.29
CA LEU A 180 1.91 4.57 17.15
C LEU A 180 2.73 5.67 17.81
N GLU A 181 2.16 6.87 17.97
CA GLU A 181 2.82 8.03 18.56
C GLU A 181 4.23 8.24 17.97
N THR A 182 5.26 8.10 18.82
CA THR A 182 6.68 8.32 18.47
C THR A 182 7.30 7.23 17.59
N ASN A 183 6.62 6.09 17.39
CA ASN A 183 7.11 5.02 16.51
C ASN A 183 6.83 5.30 15.02
N LEU A 184 5.94 6.25 14.70
CA LEU A 184 5.63 6.63 13.34
C LEU A 184 6.63 7.70 12.86
N PRO A 185 7.32 7.51 11.72
CA PRO A 185 8.24 8.53 11.22
C PRO A 185 7.53 9.83 10.85
N GLU A 186 8.23 10.96 10.95
CA GLU A 186 7.68 12.27 10.58
C GLU A 186 8.14 12.70 9.18
N PHE A 187 7.21 13.24 8.39
CA PHE A 187 7.53 13.92 7.13
C PHE A 187 8.17 15.29 7.37
N SER A 188 9.20 15.60 6.59
CA SER A 188 9.78 16.95 6.57
C SER A 188 8.79 17.95 5.97
N SER A 189 8.94 19.25 6.26
CA SER A 189 8.11 20.31 5.67
C SER A 189 8.15 20.30 4.14
N LYS A 190 9.27 19.88 3.55
CA LYS A 190 9.41 19.73 2.09
C LYS A 190 8.58 18.57 1.57
N ASP A 191 8.58 17.44 2.25
CA ASP A 191 7.84 16.24 1.82
C ASP A 191 6.33 16.44 1.96
N LYS A 192 5.89 17.11 3.05
CA LYS A 192 4.48 17.50 3.26
C LYS A 192 3.92 18.39 2.15
N ALA A 193 4.77 19.11 1.41
CA ALA A 193 4.34 20.02 0.34
C ALA A 193 4.18 19.34 -1.03
N LYS A 194 4.76 18.16 -1.25
CA LYS A 194 4.74 17.46 -2.55
C LYS A 194 3.33 17.08 -3.04
N PRO A 195 2.40 16.63 -2.19
CA PRO A 195 1.03 16.26 -2.61
C PRO A 195 0.23 17.38 -3.27
N LYS A 196 0.62 18.65 -3.09
CA LYS A 196 -0.07 19.82 -3.70
C LYS A 196 -0.11 19.78 -5.23
N ARG A 197 0.74 18.97 -5.88
CA ARG A 197 0.74 18.78 -7.34
C ARG A 197 -0.31 17.77 -7.82
N GLY A 198 -1.05 17.14 -6.89
CA GLY A 198 -2.06 16.13 -7.20
C GLY A 198 -1.47 14.80 -7.62
N VAL A 199 -2.37 13.87 -7.95
CA VAL A 199 -2.09 12.52 -8.45
C VAL A 199 -2.61 12.42 -9.89
N ASP A 200 -1.98 11.61 -10.74
CA ASP A 200 -2.46 11.43 -12.11
C ASP A 200 -3.56 10.36 -12.18
N PHE A 201 -3.43 9.31 -11.34
CA PHE A 201 -4.40 8.23 -11.12
C PHE A 201 -4.06 7.50 -9.81
N ILE A 202 -4.95 6.64 -9.29
CA ILE A 202 -4.59 5.68 -8.23
C ILE A 202 -5.03 4.30 -8.67
N GLY A 203 -4.08 3.36 -8.74
CA GLY A 203 -4.40 1.97 -9.02
C GLY A 203 -4.81 1.22 -7.75
N LEU A 204 -5.80 0.35 -7.85
CA LEU A 204 -6.36 -0.40 -6.72
C LEU A 204 -6.37 -1.89 -7.01
N ASN A 205 -5.68 -2.68 -6.19
CA ASN A 205 -5.73 -4.12 -6.18
C ASN A 205 -6.64 -4.56 -5.02
N HIS A 206 -7.85 -4.99 -5.35
CA HIS A 206 -8.83 -5.46 -4.38
C HIS A 206 -9.03 -6.97 -4.49
N HIS A 207 -8.95 -7.66 -3.35
CA HIS A 207 -9.09 -9.11 -3.30
C HIS A 207 -10.08 -9.60 -2.25
N ALA A 208 -10.21 -8.91 -1.12
CA ALA A 208 -10.98 -9.41 -0.01
C ALA A 208 -11.72 -8.31 0.75
N SER A 209 -12.81 -8.74 1.38
CA SER A 209 -13.58 -7.94 2.31
C SER A 209 -13.68 -8.66 3.65
N HIS A 210 -13.69 -7.89 4.73
CA HIS A 210 -13.71 -8.41 6.09
C HIS A 210 -14.65 -7.61 6.99
N TYR A 211 -15.36 -8.31 7.86
CA TYR A 211 -15.91 -7.71 9.05
C TYR A 211 -14.80 -7.46 10.07
N VAL A 212 -14.90 -6.36 10.78
CA VAL A 212 -13.93 -5.92 11.78
C VAL A 212 -14.60 -5.83 13.14
N ARG A 213 -13.97 -6.43 14.15
CA ARG A 213 -14.38 -6.26 15.54
C ARG A 213 -13.27 -5.68 16.40
N TYR A 214 -13.69 -4.99 17.46
CA TYR A 214 -12.79 -4.41 18.45
C TYR A 214 -12.19 -5.46 19.39
N CYS A 215 -10.88 -5.35 19.65
CA CYS A 215 -10.14 -6.23 20.56
C CYS A 215 -9.56 -5.40 21.73
N ILE A 216 -10.26 -5.27 22.87
CA ILE A 216 -9.66 -4.73 24.11
C ILE A 216 -9.99 -5.52 25.39
N SER A 217 -10.98 -6.45 25.43
CA SER A 217 -11.34 -7.12 26.70
C SER A 217 -11.58 -8.64 26.65
N SER A 218 -11.27 -9.32 25.55
CA SER A 218 -11.17 -10.78 25.52
C SER A 218 -9.96 -11.15 24.70
N VAL A 219 -9.28 -12.24 25.08
CA VAL A 219 -8.08 -12.76 24.42
C VAL A 219 -8.43 -12.97 22.95
N CYS A 220 -8.05 -12.02 22.09
CA CYS A 220 -8.10 -12.24 20.66
C CYS A 220 -7.03 -13.30 20.39
N GLU A 221 -7.47 -14.47 19.90
CA GLU A 221 -6.56 -15.50 19.41
C GLU A 221 -5.56 -14.86 18.44
N SER A 222 -4.33 -15.38 18.40
CA SER A 222 -3.20 -14.79 17.65
C SER A 222 -3.46 -14.77 16.14
N VAL A 223 -4.22 -13.79 15.69
CA VAL A 223 -4.62 -13.53 14.31
C VAL A 223 -4.11 -12.15 13.89
N LEU A 224 -3.99 -11.92 12.59
CA LEU A 224 -3.61 -10.65 11.96
C LEU A 224 -4.42 -9.47 12.53
N GLY A 225 -3.78 -8.33 12.81
CA GLY A 225 -4.46 -7.11 13.30
C GLY A 225 -4.45 -6.90 14.82
N VAL A 226 -4.04 -7.90 15.61
CA VAL A 226 -4.28 -7.91 17.07
C VAL A 226 -3.26 -7.08 17.88
N SER A 227 -2.08 -6.78 17.32
CA SER A 227 -1.10 -5.93 18.01
C SER A 227 -1.45 -4.44 17.94
N ALA A 228 -0.90 -3.64 18.86
CA ALA A 228 -0.98 -2.17 18.80
C ALA A 228 -0.45 -1.64 17.46
N THR A 229 0.68 -2.17 16.99
CA THR A 229 1.31 -1.82 15.71
C THR A 229 0.52 -2.25 14.47
N GLU A 230 -0.57 -2.99 14.62
CA GLU A 230 -1.49 -3.33 13.54
C GLU A 230 -2.87 -2.69 13.74
N GLY A 231 -3.03 -1.77 14.70
CA GLY A 231 -4.29 -1.07 14.92
C GLY A 231 -5.29 -1.81 15.81
N SER A 232 -4.92 -2.94 16.45
CA SER A 232 -5.72 -3.63 17.47
C SER A 232 -7.18 -3.87 17.04
N TYR A 233 -7.34 -4.65 15.98
CA TYR A 233 -8.63 -5.12 15.45
C TYR A 233 -8.53 -6.60 15.10
N GLN A 234 -9.68 -7.25 14.93
CA GLN A 234 -9.74 -8.61 14.38
C GLN A 234 -10.63 -8.66 13.16
N LEU A 235 -10.16 -9.40 12.15
CA LEU A 235 -10.88 -9.68 10.92
C LEU A 235 -11.66 -10.99 11.03
N THR A 236 -12.86 -11.00 10.44
CA THR A 236 -13.65 -12.20 10.17
C THR A 236 -14.35 -12.04 8.84
N THR A 237 -14.47 -13.13 8.08
CA THR A 237 -15.25 -13.15 6.84
C THR A 237 -16.73 -13.41 7.08
N LEU A 238 -17.10 -13.79 8.33
CA LEU A 238 -18.44 -14.20 8.71
C LEU A 238 -19.04 -13.25 9.76
N LYS A 239 -20.33 -12.95 9.60
CA LYS A 239 -21.19 -12.28 10.58
C LYS A 239 -22.41 -13.16 10.83
N ILE A 240 -22.52 -13.70 12.05
CA ILE A 240 -23.61 -14.62 12.44
C ILE A 240 -23.70 -15.81 11.45
N GLY A 241 -22.55 -16.37 11.07
CA GLY A 241 -22.46 -17.48 10.12
C GLY A 241 -22.67 -17.11 8.65
N VAL A 242 -23.01 -15.86 8.35
CA VAL A 242 -23.20 -15.36 6.97
C VAL A 242 -21.93 -14.68 6.47
N PRO A 243 -21.39 -15.05 5.30
CA PRO A 243 -20.23 -14.38 4.73
C PRO A 243 -20.53 -12.93 4.31
N ILE A 244 -19.51 -12.06 4.34
CA ILE A 244 -19.60 -10.63 3.93
C ILE A 244 -19.95 -10.42 2.44
N GLY A 245 -20.04 -11.50 1.67
CA GLY A 245 -20.39 -11.51 0.26
C GLY A 245 -20.46 -12.93 -0.29
N GLU A 246 -20.65 -13.06 -1.60
CA GLU A 246 -20.70 -14.37 -2.26
C GLU A 246 -19.32 -15.03 -2.26
N LEU A 247 -19.28 -16.33 -1.93
CA LEU A 247 -18.04 -17.11 -1.91
C LEU A 247 -17.62 -17.46 -3.33
N VAL A 248 -16.38 -17.14 -3.71
CA VAL A 248 -15.83 -17.56 -5.00
C VAL A 248 -15.27 -18.98 -4.87
N ASN A 249 -15.80 -19.92 -5.66
CA ASN A 249 -15.38 -21.34 -5.70
C ASN A 249 -15.40 -22.09 -4.35
N GLY A 250 -16.27 -21.68 -3.42
CA GLY A 250 -16.38 -22.34 -2.10
C GLY A 250 -15.20 -22.14 -1.16
N ASN A 251 -14.25 -21.25 -1.51
CA ASN A 251 -13.10 -20.93 -0.67
C ASN A 251 -13.40 -19.66 0.16
N SER A 252 -13.25 -19.74 1.47
CA SER A 252 -13.62 -18.67 2.42
C SER A 252 -12.65 -17.50 2.48
N SER A 253 -11.54 -17.55 1.73
CA SER A 253 -10.46 -16.56 1.77
C SER A 253 -10.58 -15.43 0.76
N VAL A 254 -11.49 -15.53 -0.22
CA VAL A 254 -11.69 -14.52 -1.26
C VAL A 254 -13.18 -14.23 -1.38
N ILE A 255 -13.57 -13.07 -0.83
CA ILE A 255 -14.93 -12.56 -0.92
C ILE A 255 -14.82 -11.19 -1.57
N VAL A 256 -15.44 -11.07 -2.75
CA VAL A 256 -15.46 -9.84 -3.53
C VAL A 256 -16.80 -9.16 -3.29
N THR A 257 -16.83 -8.06 -2.55
CA THR A 257 -17.97 -7.12 -2.60
C THR A 257 -18.09 -6.57 -4.02
N LYS A 258 -19.34 -6.32 -4.45
CA LYS A 258 -19.60 -5.79 -5.79
C LYS A 258 -18.97 -4.40 -5.90
N PHE A 259 -18.41 -4.10 -7.07
CA PHE A 259 -17.75 -2.82 -7.34
C PHE A 259 -18.68 -1.61 -7.09
N ASP A 260 -19.99 -1.81 -7.16
CA ASP A 260 -21.01 -0.79 -6.88
C ASP A 260 -20.99 -0.30 -5.42
N ASP A 261 -20.48 -1.09 -4.48
CA ASP A 261 -20.31 -0.70 -3.07
C ASP A 261 -19.07 0.22 -2.87
N PHE A 262 -18.14 0.28 -3.83
CA PHE A 262 -16.99 1.20 -3.80
C PHE A 262 -17.37 2.67 -4.00
N ILE A 263 -18.61 2.94 -4.46
CA ILE A 263 -19.17 4.29 -4.48
C ILE A 263 -19.51 4.76 -3.05
N GLN A 264 -19.18 3.98 -2.01
CA GLN A 264 -19.24 4.37 -0.59
C GLN A 264 -17.87 4.50 0.09
N LEU A 265 -16.80 4.81 -0.66
CA LEU A 265 -15.54 5.29 -0.03
C LEU A 265 -15.85 6.47 0.92
N PRO A 266 -15.05 6.76 1.96
CA PRO A 266 -15.30 7.89 2.84
C PRO A 266 -15.57 9.16 2.03
N ILE A 267 -16.51 10.01 2.47
CA ILE A 267 -16.84 11.27 1.78
C ILE A 267 -15.59 12.06 1.39
N ASP A 268 -14.51 12.00 2.19
CA ASP A 268 -13.23 12.65 1.91
C ASP A 268 -12.48 12.06 0.71
N LEU A 269 -12.58 10.73 0.50
CA LEU A 269 -12.00 10.04 -0.66
C LEU A 269 -12.90 10.16 -1.89
N GLN A 270 -14.23 10.14 -1.71
CA GLN A 270 -15.17 10.50 -2.77
C GLN A 270 -14.97 11.96 -3.19
N TRP A 271 -14.74 12.89 -2.26
CA TRP A 271 -14.44 14.30 -2.54
C TRP A 271 -13.09 14.46 -3.23
N ALA A 272 -12.07 13.71 -2.83
CA ALA A 272 -10.76 13.73 -3.50
C ALA A 272 -10.85 13.19 -4.94
N ILE A 273 -11.67 12.15 -5.17
CA ILE A 273 -11.91 11.57 -6.50
C ILE A 273 -12.86 12.45 -7.34
N ALA A 274 -13.89 13.05 -6.74
CA ALA A 274 -14.88 13.89 -7.40
C ALA A 274 -14.33 15.27 -7.79
N ASN A 275 -13.53 15.93 -6.94
CA ASN A 275 -12.88 17.20 -7.31
C ASN A 275 -11.82 17.05 -8.42
N GLN A 276 -11.27 15.85 -8.62
CA GLN A 276 -10.38 15.55 -9.74
C GLN A 276 -11.16 15.37 -11.06
N LEU A 277 -12.45 15.02 -11.01
CA LEU A 277 -13.33 14.94 -12.18
C LEU A 277 -13.90 16.31 -12.58
N GLU A 278 -14.21 17.19 -11.62
CA GLU A 278 -14.74 18.54 -11.91
C GLU A 278 -13.67 19.51 -12.47
N LEU A 279 -12.39 19.31 -12.19
CA LEU A 279 -11.29 20.10 -12.78
C LEU A 279 -10.98 19.74 -14.25
N ARG A 280 -11.66 18.76 -14.86
CA ARG A 280 -11.50 18.42 -16.29
C ARG A 280 -12.64 18.89 -17.20
N THR A 281 -13.69 19.53 -16.69
CA THR A 281 -14.76 20.10 -17.53
C THR A 281 -14.48 21.53 -18.01
N GLU A 282 -13.38 22.16 -17.61
CA GLU A 282 -12.95 23.45 -18.16
C GLU A 282 -11.67 23.31 -19.00
N LEU A 283 -11.84 22.95 -20.27
CA LEU A 283 -10.90 23.31 -21.33
C LEU A 283 -11.56 24.39 -22.22
N PRO A 284 -10.77 25.32 -22.77
CA PRO A 284 -11.24 26.62 -23.22
C PRO A 284 -12.08 26.53 -24.49
N ASP A 285 -13.17 27.29 -24.49
CA ASP A 285 -13.94 27.63 -25.68
C ASP A 285 -13.04 28.39 -26.66
N HIS A 286 -12.47 27.66 -27.62
CA HIS A 286 -11.90 28.26 -28.81
C HIS A 286 -13.04 28.58 -29.76
N GLY A 287 -13.50 29.82 -29.69
CA GLY A 287 -14.57 30.33 -30.53
C GLY A 287 -14.36 30.08 -32.02
N LYS A 288 -15.49 29.82 -32.68
CA LYS A 288 -15.78 30.18 -34.07
C LYS A 288 -17.22 30.66 -34.13
#